data_AF-A0A9D4NU37-F1
#
_entry.id   AF-A0A9D4NU37-F1
#
_cell.length_a   1.000
_cell.length_b   1.000
_cell.length_c   1.000
_cell.angle_alpha   90.00
_cell.angle_beta   90.00
_cell.angle_gamma   90.00
#
_symmetry.space_group_name_H-M   'P 1'
#
loop_
_entity.id
_entity.type
_entity.pdbx_description
1 polymer ?
#
loop_
_entity_poly.entity_id
_entity_poly.type
_entity_poly.pdbx_seq_one_letter_code
_entity_poly.pdbx_strand_id
1 'polypeptide(L)'
;MSISQIFDHGFEYLKKYTFRLEFSLQDYCYREIRFTYRTFKRSIWMVINAWLAIFYFTIMIFYPNNSYIINRIDFEQMLKAERMDILSIQLIIAFSILEFLWAKMLHKILQYRLSSIDFLVSKSFFDEQKELLPKSRQYLCHMYMITHSIVTILYSIVTIELLLVIIIYAYHCYNLYQSFRIDIIEMIIRVSMFIIWVMHVIQIMGQLFFSFNFLVFLIEFFKVRIEQFYKILQQYDQIKPFEKFQRNDLKQFQHDYLCLYKETAQMNRTVSVLLFYLEAISKSSIISACIFYSKQSSWSVFTRFIIIAILSTFCLTNGLYSRISNLPSYNQKCARLILQRIARTQWSMVVDSKGVRPQKLFIYRYSIKLSLFVQTMTNNQFGFTCGRVFFITKFRYIQLFIMNFILILKFYKKTCL
;
A
#
# COMPACT_ATOMS: atom_id res chain seq x y z
N MET A 1 -8.55 0.44 -22.14
CA MET A 1 -8.28 1.13 -20.87
C MET A 1 -7.00 1.92 -21.02
N SER A 2 -7.07 3.24 -20.85
CA SER A 2 -5.91 4.13 -20.83
C SER A 2 -5.36 4.26 -19.40
N ILE A 3 -4.12 4.72 -19.24
CA ILE A 3 -3.51 4.99 -17.93
C ILE A 3 -4.23 6.14 -17.20
N SER A 4 -4.68 7.17 -17.93
CA SER A 4 -5.51 8.23 -17.32
C SER A 4 -6.76 7.65 -16.67
N GLN A 5 -7.46 6.73 -17.37
CA GLN A 5 -8.62 6.03 -16.80
C GLN A 5 -8.26 5.22 -15.56
N ILE A 6 -7.06 4.63 -15.50
CA ILE A 6 -6.59 3.92 -14.29
C ILE A 6 -6.42 4.90 -13.12
N PHE A 7 -5.89 6.10 -13.35
CA PHE A 7 -5.78 7.11 -12.30
C PHE A 7 -7.14 7.60 -11.81
N ASP A 8 -8.10 7.79 -12.71
CA ASP A 8 -9.48 8.19 -12.35
C ASP A 8 -10.16 7.08 -11.52
N HIS A 9 -10.08 5.83 -11.96
CA HIS A 9 -10.58 4.68 -11.19
C HIS A 9 -9.89 4.57 -9.82
N GLY A 10 -8.57 4.77 -9.78
CA GLY A 10 -7.80 4.78 -8.55
C GLY A 10 -8.24 5.86 -7.57
N PHE A 11 -8.48 7.08 -8.07
CA PHE A 11 -9.04 8.17 -7.28
C PHE A 11 -10.42 7.81 -6.74
N GLU A 12 -11.31 7.25 -7.55
CA GLU A 12 -12.64 6.82 -7.10
C GLU A 12 -12.57 5.76 -5.99
N TYR A 13 -11.64 4.80 -6.07
CA TYR A 13 -11.43 3.82 -5.01
C TYR A 13 -10.87 4.44 -3.73
N LEU A 14 -9.89 5.34 -3.85
CA LEU A 14 -9.36 6.07 -2.70
C LEU A 14 -10.45 6.92 -2.05
N LYS A 15 -11.23 7.66 -2.85
CA LYS A 15 -12.37 8.46 -2.42
C LYS A 15 -13.40 7.63 -1.65
N LYS A 16 -13.78 6.48 -2.21
CA LYS A 16 -14.80 5.58 -1.63
C LYS A 16 -14.32 4.89 -0.34
N TYR A 17 -13.17 4.24 -0.38
CA TYR A 17 -12.73 3.33 0.70
C TYR A 17 -11.70 3.95 1.64
N THR A 18 -10.76 4.76 1.13
CA THR A 18 -9.67 5.32 1.94
C THR A 18 -10.02 6.65 2.57
N PHE A 19 -10.56 7.62 1.81
CA PHE A 19 -10.89 8.96 2.31
C PHE A 19 -12.30 9.03 2.89
N ARG A 20 -13.23 8.23 2.32
CA ARG A 20 -14.63 8.14 2.76
C ARG A 20 -15.38 9.48 2.62
N LEU A 21 -14.91 10.34 1.72
CA LEU A 21 -15.46 11.68 1.45
C LEU A 21 -15.93 11.76 0.01
N GLU A 22 -17.00 12.49 -0.25
CA GLU A 22 -17.48 12.72 -1.61
C GLU A 22 -17.02 14.09 -2.11
N PHE A 23 -16.00 14.13 -2.97
CA PHE A 23 -15.46 15.35 -3.59
C PHE A 23 -14.80 15.03 -4.95
N SER A 24 -14.66 16.03 -5.80
CA SER A 24 -13.96 15.92 -7.09
C SER A 24 -12.49 16.35 -6.99
N LEU A 25 -11.65 15.92 -7.94
CA LEU A 25 -10.27 16.42 -8.03
C LEU A 25 -10.23 17.95 -8.25
N GLN A 26 -11.21 18.51 -8.95
CA GLN A 26 -11.33 19.96 -9.18
C GLN A 26 -11.65 20.71 -7.88
N ASP A 27 -12.58 20.19 -7.07
CA ASP A 27 -12.92 20.78 -5.76
C ASP A 27 -11.67 20.87 -4.87
N TYR A 28 -10.82 19.83 -4.92
CA TYR A 28 -9.56 19.82 -4.19
C TYR A 28 -8.55 20.84 -4.75
N CYS A 29 -8.44 20.97 -6.09
CA CYS A 29 -7.55 21.95 -6.73
C CYS A 29 -7.90 23.39 -6.36
N TYR A 30 -9.18 23.74 -6.47
CA TYR A 30 -9.68 25.09 -6.23
C TYR A 30 -9.89 25.39 -4.74
N ARG A 31 -9.67 24.40 -3.87
CA ARG A 31 -9.87 24.48 -2.42
C ARG A 31 -11.32 24.74 -2.01
N GLU A 32 -12.25 24.13 -2.73
CA GLU A 32 -13.70 24.34 -2.61
C GLU A 32 -14.46 23.11 -2.11
N ILE A 33 -13.82 22.22 -1.36
CA ILE A 33 -14.53 21.09 -0.72
C ILE A 33 -15.59 21.64 0.22
N ARG A 34 -16.86 21.50 -0.18
CA ARG A 34 -18.00 22.02 0.56
C ARG A 34 -18.25 21.19 1.81
N PHE A 35 -18.38 21.85 2.95
CA PHE A 35 -18.73 21.22 4.23
C PHE A 35 -20.24 20.96 4.33
N THR A 36 -20.71 19.99 3.55
CA THR A 36 -22.13 19.57 3.56
C THR A 36 -22.28 18.16 4.11
N TYR A 37 -23.47 17.82 4.61
CA TYR A 37 -23.77 16.45 5.04
C TYR A 37 -23.52 15.44 3.90
N ARG A 38 -23.80 15.78 2.64
CA ARG A 38 -23.55 14.91 1.48
C ARG A 38 -22.06 14.53 1.35
N THR A 39 -21.16 15.50 1.54
CA THR A 39 -19.70 15.29 1.50
C THR A 39 -19.23 14.29 2.56
N PHE A 40 -19.77 14.42 3.78
CA PHE A 40 -19.32 13.65 4.96
C PHE A 40 -20.18 12.43 5.28
N LYS A 41 -21.33 12.23 4.62
CA LYS A 41 -22.30 11.16 4.91
C LYS A 41 -21.62 9.79 5.02
N ARG A 42 -20.75 9.46 4.06
CA ARG A 42 -20.02 8.19 4.03
C ARG A 42 -19.02 8.10 5.19
N SER A 43 -18.28 9.16 5.47
CA SER A 43 -17.35 9.24 6.61
C SER A 43 -18.06 9.01 7.93
N ILE A 44 -19.16 9.74 8.18
CA ILE A 44 -19.92 9.65 9.43
C ILE A 44 -20.41 8.21 9.65
N TRP A 45 -21.05 7.63 8.64
CA TRP A 45 -21.59 6.28 8.74
C TRP A 45 -20.51 5.22 8.95
N MET A 46 -19.39 5.31 8.21
CA MET A 46 -18.29 4.35 8.35
C MET A 46 -17.58 4.47 9.71
N VAL A 47 -17.37 5.68 10.20
CA VAL A 47 -16.73 5.92 11.51
C VAL A 47 -17.61 5.40 12.64
N ILE A 48 -18.92 5.65 12.60
CA ILE A 48 -19.86 5.11 13.58
C ILE A 48 -19.80 3.57 13.57
N ASN A 49 -19.87 2.95 12.40
CA ASN A 49 -19.77 1.49 12.30
C ASN A 49 -18.43 0.95 12.81
N ALA A 50 -17.32 1.64 12.54
CA ALA A 50 -16.00 1.24 13.02
C ALA A 50 -15.92 1.24 14.55
N TRP A 51 -16.36 2.33 15.19
CA TRP A 51 -16.36 2.43 16.65
C TRP A 51 -17.35 1.49 17.30
N LEU A 52 -18.53 1.26 16.70
CA LEU A 52 -19.47 0.24 17.17
C LEU A 52 -18.88 -1.17 17.07
N ALA A 53 -18.16 -1.49 15.99
CA ALA A 53 -17.48 -2.77 15.84
C ALA A 53 -16.32 -2.94 16.86
N ILE A 54 -15.54 -1.90 17.11
CA ILE A 54 -14.49 -1.90 18.15
C ILE A 54 -15.11 -2.10 19.54
N PHE A 55 -16.16 -1.35 19.85
CA PHE A 55 -16.88 -1.44 21.11
C PHE A 55 -17.48 -2.83 21.32
N TYR A 56 -18.09 -3.39 20.28
CA TYR A 56 -18.63 -4.74 20.25
C TYR A 56 -17.57 -5.80 20.60
N PHE A 57 -16.40 -5.75 19.95
CA PHE A 57 -15.31 -6.67 20.28
C PHE A 57 -14.73 -6.45 21.67
N THR A 58 -14.67 -5.20 22.12
CA THR A 58 -14.19 -4.85 23.46
C THR A 58 -15.09 -5.48 24.51
N ILE A 59 -16.41 -5.38 24.36
CA ILE A 59 -17.36 -6.03 25.28
C ILE A 59 -17.23 -7.54 25.22
N MET A 60 -17.11 -8.14 24.03
CA MET A 60 -16.93 -9.59 23.87
C MET A 60 -15.70 -10.12 24.61
N ILE A 61 -14.64 -9.31 24.76
CA ILE A 61 -13.42 -9.67 25.50
C ILE A 61 -13.63 -9.52 27.01
N PHE A 62 -14.14 -8.38 27.48
CA PHE A 62 -14.23 -8.07 28.91
C PHE A 62 -15.42 -8.74 29.62
N TYR A 63 -16.51 -8.98 28.89
CA TYR A 63 -17.74 -9.59 29.40
C TYR A 63 -18.07 -10.84 28.58
N PRO A 64 -17.34 -11.95 28.78
CA PRO A 64 -17.50 -13.15 27.96
C PRO A 64 -18.90 -13.76 28.06
N ASN A 65 -19.56 -13.66 29.23
CA ASN A 65 -20.91 -14.17 29.51
C ASN A 65 -21.95 -13.04 29.51
N ASN A 66 -21.96 -12.19 28.49
CA ASN A 66 -22.97 -11.13 28.37
C ASN A 66 -24.24 -11.68 27.71
N SER A 67 -25.42 -11.42 28.28
CA SER A 67 -26.69 -11.86 27.70
C SER A 67 -27.09 -10.99 26.49
N TYR A 68 -26.78 -9.69 26.50
CA TYR A 68 -27.15 -8.76 25.43
C TYR A 68 -26.24 -8.80 24.20
N ILE A 69 -25.00 -9.27 24.36
CA ILE A 69 -24.02 -9.42 23.27
C ILE A 69 -23.72 -10.92 23.08
N ILE A 70 -23.07 -11.30 21.99
CA ILE A 70 -22.67 -12.68 21.77
C ILE A 70 -21.85 -13.17 22.96
N ASN A 71 -22.37 -14.19 23.66
CA ASN A 71 -21.57 -14.95 24.60
C ASN A 71 -20.41 -15.57 23.83
N ARG A 72 -19.17 -15.22 24.20
CA ARG A 72 -17.97 -15.68 23.49
C ARG A 72 -17.94 -17.20 23.40
N ILE A 73 -18.42 -17.88 24.43
CA ILE A 73 -18.45 -19.34 24.51
C ILE A 73 -19.37 -19.92 23.44
N ASP A 74 -20.54 -19.32 23.21
CA ASP A 74 -21.49 -19.75 22.19
C ASP A 74 -20.90 -19.56 20.77
N PHE A 75 -20.14 -18.47 20.57
CA PHE A 75 -19.46 -18.20 19.31
C PHE A 75 -18.31 -19.18 19.03
N GLU A 76 -17.52 -19.49 20.06
CA GLU A 76 -16.44 -20.48 20.03
C GLU A 76 -16.98 -21.87 19.70
N GLN A 77 -18.12 -22.25 20.30
CA GLN A 77 -18.82 -23.50 20.01
C GLN A 77 -19.34 -23.54 18.57
N MET A 78 -19.97 -22.45 18.10
CA MET A 78 -20.48 -22.36 16.73
C MET A 78 -19.37 -22.58 15.70
N LEU A 79 -18.19 -22.02 15.94
CA LEU A 79 -17.06 -22.03 15.00
C LEU A 79 -16.07 -23.18 15.23
N LYS A 80 -16.26 -23.96 16.30
CA LYS A 80 -15.31 -24.99 16.75
C LYS A 80 -13.89 -24.43 16.81
N ALA A 81 -13.74 -23.31 17.51
CA ALA A 81 -12.49 -22.59 17.66
C ALA A 81 -12.31 -22.15 19.11
N GLU A 82 -11.09 -22.20 19.62
CA GLU A 82 -10.76 -21.78 20.98
C GLU A 82 -10.12 -20.39 20.96
N ARG A 83 -10.26 -19.65 22.06
CA ARG A 83 -9.56 -18.37 22.26
C ARG A 83 -9.84 -17.36 21.14
N MET A 84 -11.12 -17.21 20.80
CA MET A 84 -11.58 -16.20 19.83
C MET A 84 -11.29 -14.77 20.32
N ASP A 85 -11.04 -14.59 21.62
CA ASP A 85 -10.57 -13.34 22.21
C ASP A 85 -9.29 -12.80 21.54
N ILE A 86 -8.35 -13.67 21.16
CA ILE A 86 -7.11 -13.26 20.48
C ILE A 86 -7.41 -12.63 19.12
N LEU A 87 -8.37 -13.19 18.37
CA LEU A 87 -8.78 -12.65 17.08
C LEU A 87 -9.53 -11.34 17.23
N SER A 88 -10.40 -11.25 18.23
CA SER A 88 -11.08 -9.99 18.58
C SER A 88 -10.06 -8.89 18.92
N ILE A 89 -9.02 -9.20 19.71
CA ILE A 89 -7.94 -8.26 20.01
C ILE A 89 -7.22 -7.82 18.73
N GLN A 90 -6.88 -8.74 17.84
CA GLN A 90 -6.23 -8.41 16.57
C GLN A 90 -7.10 -7.51 15.68
N LEU A 91 -8.40 -7.77 15.62
CA LEU A 91 -9.34 -6.93 14.87
C LEU A 91 -9.48 -5.53 15.49
N ILE A 92 -9.53 -5.42 16.83
CA ILE A 92 -9.52 -4.11 17.52
C ILE A 92 -8.26 -3.33 17.16
N ILE A 93 -7.08 -3.97 17.23
CA ILE A 93 -5.80 -3.32 16.88
C ILE A 93 -5.82 -2.86 15.42
N ALA A 94 -6.22 -3.73 14.49
CA ALA A 94 -6.26 -3.41 13.07
C ALA A 94 -7.24 -2.26 12.77
N PHE A 95 -8.46 -2.31 13.30
CA PHE A 95 -9.47 -1.27 13.10
C PHE A 95 -9.02 0.06 13.71
N SER A 96 -8.47 0.05 14.93
CA SER A 96 -7.96 1.26 15.59
C SER A 96 -6.84 1.91 14.78
N ILE A 97 -5.91 1.12 14.24
CA ILE A 97 -4.82 1.62 13.39
C ILE A 97 -5.38 2.23 12.09
N LEU A 98 -6.34 1.57 11.44
CA LEU A 98 -6.92 2.04 10.19
C LEU A 98 -7.75 3.31 10.38
N GLU A 99 -8.54 3.41 11.46
CA GLU A 99 -9.29 4.62 11.79
C GLU A 99 -8.36 5.79 12.14
N PHE A 100 -7.25 5.54 12.85
CA PHE A 100 -6.25 6.58 13.10
C PHE A 100 -5.56 7.05 11.82
N LEU A 101 -5.23 6.13 10.90
CA LEU A 101 -4.72 6.47 9.57
C LEU A 101 -5.74 7.31 8.81
N TRP A 102 -7.02 6.91 8.80
CA TRP A 102 -8.09 7.65 8.15
C TRP A 102 -8.20 9.08 8.71
N ALA A 103 -8.24 9.25 10.03
CA ALA A 103 -8.34 10.57 10.66
C ALA A 103 -7.17 11.50 10.26
N LYS A 104 -5.95 10.95 10.23
CA LYS A 104 -4.76 11.68 9.79
C LYS A 104 -4.83 12.09 8.32
N MET A 105 -5.36 11.22 7.47
CA MET A 105 -5.53 11.49 6.04
C MET A 105 -6.64 12.52 5.80
N LEU A 106 -7.77 12.37 6.49
CA LEU A 106 -8.89 13.32 6.48
C LEU A 106 -8.40 14.73 6.83
N HIS A 107 -7.66 14.87 7.92
CA HIS A 107 -7.12 16.16 8.35
C HIS A 107 -6.25 16.81 7.26
N LYS A 108 -5.40 16.03 6.60
CA LYS A 108 -4.57 16.52 5.48
C LYS A 108 -5.38 16.92 4.25
N ILE A 109 -6.46 16.20 3.95
CA ILE A 109 -7.35 16.49 2.81
C ILE A 109 -8.07 17.81 3.05
N LEU A 110 -8.66 18.00 4.23
CA LEU A 110 -9.37 19.22 4.58
C LEU A 110 -8.45 20.45 4.63
N GLN A 111 -7.16 20.24 4.89
CA GLN A 111 -6.14 21.30 4.79
C GLN A 111 -5.57 21.49 3.38
N TYR A 112 -5.99 20.70 2.39
CA TYR A 112 -5.42 20.70 1.03
C TYR A 112 -3.90 20.47 1.01
N ARG A 113 -3.41 19.60 1.89
CA ARG A 113 -1.98 19.27 2.06
C ARG A 113 -1.65 17.82 1.72
N LEU A 114 -2.59 17.10 1.13
CA LEU A 114 -2.40 15.69 0.79
C LEU A 114 -1.69 15.54 -0.56
N SER A 115 -0.38 15.27 -0.49
CA SER A 115 0.50 15.22 -1.65
C SER A 115 0.16 14.15 -2.69
N SER A 116 -0.56 13.09 -2.30
CA SER A 116 -1.02 12.06 -3.24
C SER A 116 -2.16 12.56 -4.12
N ILE A 117 -3.04 13.45 -3.61
CA ILE A 117 -4.09 14.05 -4.44
C ILE A 117 -3.47 15.08 -5.36
N ASP A 118 -2.54 15.91 -4.87
CA ASP A 118 -1.78 16.82 -5.72
C ASP A 118 -1.09 16.09 -6.89
N PHE A 119 -0.57 14.88 -6.64
CA PHE A 119 -0.02 14.01 -7.68
C PHE A 119 -1.11 13.54 -8.65
N LEU A 120 -2.26 13.06 -8.17
CA LEU A 120 -3.37 12.63 -9.03
C LEU A 120 -3.91 13.77 -9.90
N VAL A 121 -4.03 14.97 -9.35
CA VAL A 121 -4.36 16.20 -10.09
C VAL A 121 -3.36 16.43 -11.21
N SER A 122 -2.06 16.33 -10.93
CA SER A 122 -1.03 16.51 -11.97
C SER A 122 -1.11 15.45 -13.08
N LYS A 123 -1.75 14.30 -12.81
CA LYS A 123 -1.91 13.18 -13.74
C LYS A 123 -3.30 13.08 -14.36
N SER A 124 -4.24 13.98 -14.05
CA SER A 124 -5.54 14.03 -14.72
C SER A 124 -5.45 14.44 -16.20
N PHE A 125 -4.33 15.06 -16.60
CA PHE A 125 -4.01 15.41 -18.00
C PHE A 125 -2.76 14.68 -18.50
N PHE A 126 -2.54 13.45 -18.05
CA PHE A 126 -1.34 12.69 -18.37
C PHE A 126 -1.25 12.33 -19.86
N ASP A 127 -0.22 12.83 -20.54
CA ASP A 127 0.06 12.47 -21.94
C ASP A 127 0.85 11.16 -22.01
N GLU A 128 0.10 10.07 -22.15
CA GLU A 128 0.64 8.70 -22.24
C GLU A 128 1.57 8.49 -23.44
N GLN A 129 1.39 9.25 -24.52
CA GLN A 129 2.18 9.08 -25.74
C GLN A 129 3.57 9.70 -25.59
N LYS A 130 3.67 10.79 -24.82
CA LYS A 130 4.91 11.49 -24.56
C LYS A 130 5.71 10.88 -23.40
N GLU A 131 5.04 10.47 -22.32
CA GLU A 131 5.73 10.07 -21.09
C GLU A 131 6.11 8.58 -21.02
N LEU A 132 5.53 7.70 -21.86
CA LEU A 132 5.75 6.26 -21.80
C LEU A 132 5.94 5.61 -23.17
N LEU A 133 6.90 4.68 -23.25
CA LEU A 133 7.06 3.80 -24.42
C LEU A 133 5.82 2.90 -24.61
N PRO A 134 5.42 2.59 -25.86
CA PRO A 134 4.21 1.79 -26.14
C PRO A 134 4.19 0.44 -25.44
N LYS A 135 5.33 -0.27 -25.40
CA LYS A 135 5.46 -1.57 -24.72
C LYS A 135 5.22 -1.46 -23.21
N SER A 136 5.70 -0.39 -22.58
CA SER A 136 5.51 -0.14 -21.15
C SER A 136 4.08 0.26 -20.81
N ARG A 137 3.43 1.05 -21.68
CA ARG A 137 2.01 1.38 -21.54
C ARG A 137 1.15 0.11 -21.59
N GLN A 138 1.38 -0.74 -22.60
CA GLN A 138 0.65 -2.00 -22.74
C GLN A 138 0.86 -2.90 -21.51
N TYR A 139 2.09 -3.00 -21.01
CA TYR A 139 2.40 -3.74 -19.79
C TYR A 139 1.63 -3.23 -18.57
N LEU A 140 1.66 -1.92 -18.31
CA LEU A 140 0.98 -1.33 -17.15
C LEU A 140 -0.54 -1.50 -17.23
N CYS A 141 -1.14 -1.25 -18.39
CA CYS A 141 -2.58 -1.46 -18.60
C CYS A 141 -2.95 -2.93 -18.42
N HIS A 142 -2.19 -3.86 -19.00
CA HIS A 142 -2.47 -5.29 -18.89
C HIS A 142 -2.33 -5.79 -17.44
N MET A 143 -1.27 -5.37 -16.74
CA MET A 143 -1.05 -5.70 -15.33
C MET A 143 -2.20 -5.16 -14.46
N TYR A 144 -2.60 -3.90 -14.65
CA TYR A 144 -3.72 -3.33 -13.90
C TYR A 144 -5.04 -4.06 -14.19
N MET A 145 -5.34 -4.35 -15.46
CA MET A 145 -6.56 -5.09 -15.84
C MET A 145 -6.62 -6.46 -15.16
N ILE A 146 -5.54 -7.24 -15.20
CA ILE A 146 -5.48 -8.56 -14.55
C ILE A 146 -5.68 -8.42 -13.04
N THR A 147 -4.88 -7.56 -12.41
CA THR A 147 -4.91 -7.42 -10.95
C THR A 147 -6.25 -6.86 -10.48
N HIS A 148 -6.83 -5.91 -11.20
CA HIS A 148 -8.15 -5.36 -10.92
C HIS A 148 -9.26 -6.43 -11.04
N SER A 149 -9.22 -7.26 -12.08
CA SER A 149 -10.17 -8.37 -12.24
C SER A 149 -10.06 -9.36 -11.08
N ILE A 150 -8.84 -9.78 -10.72
CA ILE A 150 -8.59 -10.68 -9.59
C ILE A 150 -9.14 -10.09 -8.29
N VAL A 151 -8.81 -8.83 -8.02
CA VAL A 151 -9.23 -8.10 -6.81
C VAL A 151 -10.75 -7.97 -6.73
N THR A 152 -11.41 -7.71 -7.86
CA THR A 152 -12.87 -7.60 -7.92
C THR A 152 -13.54 -8.95 -7.65
N ILE A 153 -13.02 -10.04 -8.25
CA ILE A 153 -13.53 -11.40 -8.02
C ILE A 153 -13.34 -11.78 -6.55
N LEU A 154 -12.14 -11.61 -5.99
CA LEU A 154 -11.84 -11.92 -4.59
C LEU A 154 -12.72 -11.12 -3.63
N TYR A 155 -12.85 -9.82 -3.85
CA TYR A 155 -13.73 -8.97 -3.04
C TYR A 155 -15.19 -9.43 -3.09
N SER A 156 -15.66 -9.83 -4.27
CA SER A 156 -17.03 -10.31 -4.45
C SER A 156 -17.27 -11.64 -3.71
N ILE A 157 -16.32 -12.58 -3.82
CA ILE A 157 -16.37 -13.86 -3.09
C ILE A 157 -16.42 -13.62 -1.58
N VAL A 158 -15.48 -12.83 -1.05
CA VAL A 158 -15.42 -12.51 0.40
C VAL A 158 -16.69 -11.81 0.87
N THR A 159 -17.26 -10.92 0.04
CA THR A 159 -18.52 -10.24 0.38
C THR A 159 -19.68 -11.22 0.46
N ILE A 160 -19.80 -12.14 -0.51
CA ILE A 160 -20.85 -13.18 -0.51
C ILE A 160 -20.69 -14.11 0.69
N GLU A 161 -19.46 -14.56 0.98
CA GLU A 161 -19.16 -15.40 2.15
C GLU A 161 -19.56 -14.71 3.46
N LEU A 162 -19.19 -13.44 3.63
CA LEU A 162 -19.55 -12.66 4.81
C LEU A 162 -21.07 -12.47 4.95
N LEU A 163 -21.79 -12.28 3.84
CA LEU A 163 -23.25 -12.21 3.85
C LEU A 163 -23.90 -13.55 4.22
N LEU A 164 -23.36 -14.67 3.75
CA LEU A 164 -23.83 -16.01 4.14
C LEU A 164 -23.61 -16.26 5.64
N VAL A 165 -22.48 -15.80 6.19
CA VAL A 165 -22.19 -15.87 7.62
C VAL A 165 -23.23 -15.12 8.46
N ILE A 166 -23.75 -13.98 7.97
CA ILE A 166 -24.87 -13.28 8.64
C ILE A 166 -26.11 -14.18 8.73
N ILE A 167 -26.46 -14.87 7.64
CA ILE A 167 -27.66 -15.73 7.59
C ILE A 167 -27.50 -16.91 8.56
N ILE A 168 -26.35 -17.59 8.53
CA ILE A 168 -26.04 -18.69 9.44
C ILE A 168 -26.10 -18.23 10.90
N TYR A 169 -25.52 -17.06 11.18
CA TYR A 169 -25.51 -16.49 12.51
C TYR A 169 -26.92 -16.11 13.01
N ALA A 170 -27.75 -15.51 12.15
CA ALA A 170 -29.13 -15.20 12.46
C ALA A 170 -29.96 -16.46 12.74
N TYR A 171 -29.76 -17.52 11.94
CA TYR A 171 -30.39 -18.82 12.17
C TYR A 171 -29.95 -19.44 13.51
N HIS A 172 -28.67 -19.34 13.85
CA HIS A 172 -28.17 -19.81 15.15
C HIS A 172 -28.82 -19.04 16.32
N CYS A 173 -28.97 -17.72 16.21
CA CYS A 173 -29.67 -16.92 17.21
C CYS A 173 -31.15 -17.31 17.34
N TYR A 174 -31.81 -17.60 16.21
CA TYR A 174 -33.19 -18.09 16.22
C TYR A 174 -33.32 -19.43 16.95
N ASN A 175 -32.38 -20.37 16.76
CA ASN A 175 -32.38 -21.63 17.50
C ASN A 175 -32.18 -21.43 19.00
N LEU A 176 -31.31 -20.50 19.40
CA LEU A 176 -31.13 -20.14 20.81
C LEU A 176 -32.42 -19.57 21.42
N TYR A 177 -33.14 -18.74 20.66
CA TYR A 177 -34.44 -18.20 21.06
C TYR A 177 -35.48 -19.32 21.23
N GLN A 178 -35.59 -20.25 20.27
CA GLN A 178 -36.50 -21.41 20.40
C GLN A 178 -36.19 -22.28 21.63
N SER A 179 -34.92 -22.37 22.02
CA SER A 179 -34.49 -23.10 23.22
C SER A 179 -34.68 -22.33 24.53
N PHE A 180 -35.35 -21.17 24.52
CA PHE A 180 -35.58 -20.28 25.66
C PHE A 180 -34.28 -19.84 26.38
N ARG A 181 -33.17 -19.78 25.64
CA ARG A 181 -31.87 -19.33 26.18
C ARG A 181 -31.66 -17.82 26.08
N ILE A 182 -32.39 -17.16 25.19
CA ILE A 182 -32.33 -15.72 24.96
C ILE A 182 -33.73 -15.16 24.71
N ASP A 183 -33.92 -13.90 25.07
CA ASP A 183 -35.14 -13.15 24.77
C ASP A 183 -35.16 -12.62 23.34
N ILE A 184 -36.35 -12.28 22.83
CA ILE A 184 -36.51 -11.70 21.49
C ILE A 184 -35.74 -10.38 21.32
N ILE A 185 -35.70 -9.55 22.37
CA ILE A 185 -34.97 -8.28 22.37
C ILE A 185 -33.46 -8.54 22.25
N GLU A 186 -32.94 -9.51 23.01
CA GLU A 186 -31.53 -9.91 22.95
C GLU A 186 -31.17 -10.46 21.58
N MET A 187 -32.03 -11.28 20.97
CA MET A 187 -31.84 -11.79 19.62
C MET A 187 -31.72 -10.64 18.60
N ILE A 188 -32.63 -9.66 18.63
CA ILE A 188 -32.61 -8.50 17.72
C ILE A 188 -31.32 -7.70 17.89
N ILE A 189 -30.89 -7.43 19.13
CA ILE A 189 -29.67 -6.68 19.43
C ILE A 189 -28.44 -7.44 18.92
N ARG A 190 -28.33 -8.75 19.21
CA ARG A 190 -27.20 -9.60 18.81
C ARG A 190 -27.03 -9.63 17.29
N VAL A 191 -28.12 -9.88 16.55
CA VAL A 191 -28.10 -9.93 15.08
C VAL A 191 -27.75 -8.57 14.50
N SER A 192 -28.33 -7.48 15.03
CA SER A 192 -28.05 -6.12 14.55
C SER A 192 -26.58 -5.73 14.72
N MET A 193 -25.99 -6.00 15.90
CA MET A 193 -24.58 -5.73 16.17
C MET A 193 -23.66 -6.57 15.28
N PHE A 194 -24.01 -7.84 15.04
CA PHE A 194 -23.26 -8.71 14.14
C PHE A 194 -23.30 -8.20 12.69
N ILE A 195 -24.45 -7.73 12.21
CA ILE A 195 -24.57 -7.09 10.89
C ILE A 195 -23.68 -5.86 10.80
N ILE A 196 -23.69 -4.98 11.80
CA ILE A 196 -22.84 -3.77 11.83
C ILE A 196 -21.36 -4.18 11.72
N TRP A 197 -20.95 -5.19 12.48
CA TRP A 197 -19.59 -5.73 12.41
C TRP A 197 -19.25 -6.25 11.02
N VAL A 198 -20.06 -7.14 10.44
CA VAL A 198 -19.81 -7.71 9.11
C VAL A 198 -19.76 -6.62 8.04
N MET A 199 -20.66 -5.63 8.10
CA MET A 199 -20.67 -4.50 7.19
C MET A 199 -19.39 -3.67 7.29
N HIS A 200 -18.84 -3.49 8.49
CA HIS A 200 -17.55 -2.83 8.68
C HIS A 200 -16.40 -3.68 8.09
N VAL A 201 -16.39 -4.99 8.31
CA VAL A 201 -15.39 -5.90 7.72
C VAL A 201 -15.41 -5.83 6.19
N ILE A 202 -16.59 -5.87 5.56
CA ILE A 202 -16.73 -5.74 4.09
C ILE A 202 -16.07 -4.45 3.60
N GLN A 203 -16.26 -3.34 4.32
CA GLN A 203 -15.66 -2.05 3.95
C GLN A 203 -14.15 -2.03 4.06
N ILE A 204 -13.61 -2.55 5.17
CA ILE A 204 -12.17 -2.67 5.38
C ILE A 204 -11.55 -3.59 4.32
N MET A 205 -12.22 -4.69 3.97
CA MET A 205 -11.80 -5.54 2.86
C MET A 205 -11.79 -4.76 1.54
N GLY A 206 -12.80 -3.93 1.27
CA GLY A 206 -12.80 -3.04 0.09
C GLY A 206 -11.60 -2.08 0.07
N GLN A 207 -11.25 -1.49 1.22
CA GLN A 207 -10.06 -0.66 1.36
C GLN A 207 -8.77 -1.47 1.07
N LEU A 208 -8.64 -2.64 1.66
CA LEU A 208 -7.48 -3.52 1.49
C LEU A 208 -7.36 -4.06 0.06
N PHE A 209 -8.46 -4.35 -0.62
CA PHE A 209 -8.44 -4.90 -1.97
C PHE A 209 -8.19 -3.81 -3.02
N PHE A 210 -9.05 -2.79 -3.09
CA PHE A 210 -9.00 -1.80 -4.16
C PHE A 210 -7.91 -0.75 -3.95
N SER A 211 -7.78 -0.20 -2.74
CA SER A 211 -6.81 0.87 -2.49
C SER A 211 -5.38 0.35 -2.49
N PHE A 212 -5.16 -0.88 -2.00
CA PHE A 212 -3.85 -1.54 -2.10
C PHE A 212 -3.50 -1.92 -3.54
N ASN A 213 -4.46 -2.41 -4.33
CA ASN A 213 -4.20 -2.68 -5.75
C ASN A 213 -3.75 -1.43 -6.48
N PHE A 214 -4.40 -0.29 -6.22
CA PHE A 214 -3.99 0.98 -6.78
C PHE A 214 -2.60 1.43 -6.30
N LEU A 215 -2.27 1.21 -5.03
CA LEU A 215 -0.92 1.45 -4.51
C LEU A 215 0.14 0.60 -5.23
N VAL A 216 -0.15 -0.69 -5.45
CA VAL A 216 0.73 -1.60 -6.19
C VAL A 216 0.94 -1.10 -7.62
N PHE A 217 -0.13 -0.65 -8.27
CA PHE A 217 -0.05 -0.02 -9.60
C PHE A 217 0.84 1.23 -9.59
N LEU A 218 0.67 2.13 -8.63
CA LEU A 218 1.47 3.35 -8.49
C LEU A 218 2.97 3.04 -8.34
N ILE A 219 3.31 2.06 -7.50
CA ILE A 219 4.71 1.63 -7.30
C ILE A 219 5.27 1.08 -8.61
N GLU A 220 4.51 0.24 -9.32
CA GLU A 220 4.96 -0.32 -10.60
C GLU A 220 5.07 0.75 -11.68
N PHE A 221 4.17 1.74 -11.69
CA PHE A 221 4.23 2.90 -12.59
C PHE A 221 5.56 3.64 -12.42
N PHE A 222 5.96 4.00 -11.19
CA PHE A 222 7.25 4.64 -10.95
C PHE A 222 8.43 3.74 -11.32
N LYS A 223 8.34 2.44 -11.05
CA LYS A 223 9.38 1.47 -11.41
C LYS A 223 9.58 1.40 -12.92
N VAL A 224 8.50 1.31 -13.68
CA VAL A 224 8.56 1.24 -15.15
C VAL A 224 9.17 2.53 -15.71
N ARG A 225 8.81 3.71 -15.17
CA ARG A 225 9.41 4.97 -15.61
C ARG A 225 10.93 5.02 -15.38
N ILE A 226 11.42 4.64 -14.20
CA ILE A 226 12.87 4.61 -13.96
C ILE A 226 13.58 3.54 -14.79
N GLU A 227 12.92 2.41 -15.07
CA GLU A 227 13.45 1.38 -15.95
C GLU A 227 13.58 1.85 -17.41
N GLN A 228 12.64 2.66 -17.91
CA GLN A 228 12.75 3.27 -19.23
C GLN A 228 13.97 4.19 -19.32
N PHE A 229 14.18 5.05 -18.31
CA PHE A 229 15.38 5.89 -18.22
C PHE A 229 16.66 5.06 -18.26
N TYR A 230 16.70 3.95 -17.51
CA TYR A 230 17.83 3.03 -17.52
C TYR A 230 18.08 2.44 -18.92
N LYS A 231 17.03 1.97 -19.61
CA LYS A 231 17.15 1.39 -20.97
C LYS A 231 17.62 2.40 -22.00
N ILE A 232 17.10 3.63 -21.95
CA ILE A 232 17.53 4.73 -22.82
C ILE A 232 19.03 5.00 -22.61
N LEU A 233 19.49 5.13 -21.35
CA LEU A 233 20.91 5.30 -21.04
C LEU A 233 21.77 4.14 -21.53
N GLN A 234 21.29 2.91 -21.39
CA GLN A 234 22.02 1.71 -21.83
C GLN A 234 22.16 1.65 -23.36
N GLN A 235 21.11 1.98 -24.12
CA GLN A 235 21.17 2.05 -25.58
C GLN A 235 22.18 3.10 -26.06
N TYR A 236 22.24 4.25 -25.38
CA TYR A 236 23.24 5.27 -25.70
C TYR A 236 24.68 4.83 -25.41
N ASP A 237 24.90 4.01 -24.39
CA ASP A 237 26.25 3.50 -24.07
C ASP A 237 26.76 2.50 -25.12
N GLN A 238 25.86 1.83 -25.85
CA GLN A 238 26.21 0.82 -26.86
C GLN A 238 26.41 1.41 -28.27
N ILE A 239 25.72 2.49 -28.64
CA ILE A 239 25.55 2.87 -30.05
C ILE A 239 26.43 4.05 -30.50
N LYS A 240 26.85 4.96 -29.63
CA LYS A 240 27.52 6.21 -30.06
C LYS A 240 28.85 6.50 -29.34
N PRO A 241 29.97 6.72 -30.06
CA PRO A 241 31.14 7.37 -29.48
C PRO A 241 30.77 8.78 -28.98
N PHE A 242 31.50 9.25 -27.97
CA PHE A 242 31.20 10.41 -27.13
C PHE A 242 30.83 11.70 -27.89
N GLU A 243 31.36 11.88 -29.10
CA GLU A 243 31.25 13.11 -29.89
C GLU A 243 29.83 13.44 -30.37
N LYS A 244 28.92 12.45 -30.47
CA LYS A 244 27.53 12.68 -30.95
C LYS A 244 26.47 12.66 -29.85
N PHE A 245 26.84 12.60 -28.57
CA PHE A 245 25.87 12.79 -27.49
C PHE A 245 25.63 14.28 -27.30
N GLN A 246 24.57 14.78 -27.94
CA GLN A 246 24.27 16.20 -27.89
C GLN A 246 23.94 16.59 -26.45
N ARG A 247 24.52 17.70 -25.99
CA ARG A 247 24.27 18.34 -24.68
C ARG A 247 22.77 18.44 -24.34
N ASN A 248 21.93 18.52 -25.37
CA ASN A 248 20.47 18.61 -25.24
C ASN A 248 19.87 17.30 -24.74
N ASP A 249 20.35 16.13 -25.17
CA ASP A 249 19.85 14.82 -24.74
C ASP A 249 20.10 14.58 -23.23
N LEU A 250 21.27 14.99 -22.73
CA LEU A 250 21.57 14.89 -21.30
C LEU A 250 20.77 15.89 -20.48
N LYS A 251 20.63 17.14 -20.95
CA LYS A 251 19.81 18.15 -20.25
C LYS A 251 18.37 17.68 -20.14
N GLN A 252 17.84 17.11 -21.21
CA GLN A 252 16.51 16.51 -21.24
C GLN A 252 16.41 15.37 -20.22
N PHE A 253 17.38 14.45 -20.23
CA PHE A 253 17.46 13.37 -19.25
C PHE A 253 17.49 13.89 -17.79
N GLN A 254 18.33 14.89 -17.49
CA GLN A 254 18.44 15.48 -16.16
C GLN A 254 17.12 16.11 -15.72
N HIS A 255 16.46 16.84 -16.62
CA HIS A 255 15.17 17.45 -16.36
C HIS A 255 14.11 16.40 -16.07
N ASP A 256 14.00 15.39 -16.93
CA ASP A 256 13.00 14.32 -16.81
C ASP A 256 13.22 13.47 -15.55
N TYR A 257 14.48 13.19 -15.20
CA TYR A 257 14.84 12.53 -13.94
C TYR A 257 14.44 13.36 -12.72
N LEU A 258 14.72 14.67 -12.72
CA LEU A 258 14.35 15.56 -11.62
C LEU A 258 12.83 15.66 -11.46
N CYS A 259 12.09 15.70 -12.58
CA CYS A 259 10.62 15.63 -12.57
C CYS A 259 10.13 14.31 -11.93
N LEU A 260 10.67 13.17 -12.36
CA LEU A 260 10.31 11.86 -11.79
C LEU A 260 10.66 11.77 -10.30
N TYR A 261 11.83 12.29 -9.89
CA TYR A 261 12.24 12.33 -8.49
C TYR A 261 11.29 13.21 -7.66
N LYS A 262 10.91 14.38 -8.16
CA LYS A 262 9.96 15.29 -7.50
C LYS A 262 8.61 14.61 -7.30
N GLU A 263 8.08 13.97 -8.34
CA GLU A 263 6.82 13.20 -8.25
C GLU A 263 6.92 12.05 -7.23
N THR A 264 8.01 11.29 -7.27
CA THR A 264 8.25 10.17 -6.34
C THR A 264 8.35 10.67 -4.90
N ALA A 265 9.09 11.75 -4.65
CA ALA A 265 9.25 12.35 -3.33
C ALA A 265 7.92 12.91 -2.80
N GLN A 266 7.12 13.53 -3.67
CA GLN A 266 5.79 14.02 -3.35
C GLN A 266 4.87 12.85 -2.94
N MET A 267 4.87 11.77 -3.71
CA MET A 267 4.07 10.58 -3.38
C MET A 267 4.56 9.88 -2.11
N ASN A 268 5.88 9.84 -1.88
CA ASN A 268 6.48 9.26 -0.69
C ASN A 268 5.97 9.89 0.62
N ARG A 269 5.65 11.19 0.64
CA ARG A 269 5.10 11.86 1.85
C ARG A 269 3.79 11.24 2.35
N THR A 270 2.98 10.70 1.46
CA THR A 270 1.74 9.98 1.81
C THR A 270 1.99 8.50 1.96
N VAL A 271 2.63 7.87 0.97
CA VAL A 271 2.86 6.42 0.94
C VAL A 271 3.70 5.97 2.12
N SER A 272 4.69 6.75 2.57
CA SER A 272 5.50 6.38 3.73
C SER A 272 4.71 6.23 5.01
N VAL A 273 3.72 7.10 5.23
CA VAL A 273 2.83 7.02 6.38
C VAL A 273 1.98 5.76 6.29
N LEU A 274 1.43 5.47 5.10
CA LEU A 274 0.62 4.28 4.87
C LEU A 274 1.43 2.99 5.06
N LEU A 275 2.67 2.93 4.55
CA LEU A 275 3.56 1.78 4.72
C LEU A 275 3.88 1.51 6.19
N PHE A 276 4.05 2.55 6.99
CA PHE A 276 4.28 2.40 8.43
C PHE A 276 3.10 1.73 9.15
N TYR A 277 1.86 2.13 8.84
CA TYR A 277 0.70 1.48 9.44
C TYR A 277 0.47 0.06 8.92
N LEU A 278 0.70 -0.19 7.63
CA LEU A 278 0.65 -1.55 7.08
C LEU A 278 1.68 -2.46 7.77
N GLU A 279 2.89 -1.95 8.04
CA GLU A 279 3.91 -2.68 8.79
C GLU A 279 3.43 -3.02 10.22
N ALA A 280 2.84 -2.04 10.91
CA ALA A 280 2.32 -2.25 12.27
C ALA A 280 1.22 -3.32 12.29
N ILE A 281 0.26 -3.26 11.36
CA ILE A 281 -0.80 -4.27 11.21
C ILE A 281 -0.19 -5.64 10.92
N SER A 282 0.72 -5.73 9.96
CA SER A 282 1.40 -6.98 9.58
C SER A 282 2.15 -7.61 10.75
N LYS A 283 2.87 -6.83 11.54
CA LYS A 283 3.57 -7.31 12.74
C LYS A 283 2.60 -7.82 13.81
N SER A 284 1.54 -7.06 14.08
CA SER A 284 0.49 -7.49 15.01
C SER A 284 -0.17 -8.78 14.54
N SER A 285 -0.47 -8.88 13.24
CA SER A 285 -1.06 -10.06 12.61
C SER A 285 -0.23 -11.32 12.85
N ILE A 286 1.08 -11.28 12.61
CA ILE A 286 1.96 -12.44 12.80
C ILE A 286 1.98 -12.88 14.26
N ILE A 287 2.11 -11.94 15.19
CA ILE A 287 2.14 -12.23 16.64
C ILE A 287 0.83 -12.92 17.03
N SER A 288 -0.30 -12.33 16.64
CA SER A 288 -1.63 -12.86 16.90
C SER A 288 -1.83 -14.24 16.25
N ALA A 289 -1.34 -14.46 15.02
CA ALA A 289 -1.41 -15.76 14.35
C ALA A 289 -0.62 -16.83 15.11
N CYS A 290 0.60 -16.52 15.58
CA CYS A 290 1.41 -17.47 16.36
C CYS A 290 0.74 -17.83 17.69
N ILE A 291 0.23 -16.83 18.42
CA ILE A 291 -0.45 -17.07 19.70
C ILE A 291 -1.74 -17.85 19.48
N PHE A 292 -2.56 -17.45 18.51
CA PHE A 292 -3.81 -18.13 18.17
C PHE A 292 -3.57 -19.58 17.76
N TYR A 293 -2.57 -19.82 16.89
CA TYR A 293 -2.11 -21.16 16.48
C TYR A 293 -1.75 -22.01 17.69
N SER A 294 -0.95 -21.47 18.63
CA SER A 294 -0.46 -22.22 19.81
C SER A 294 -1.56 -22.63 20.79
N LYS A 295 -2.73 -21.98 20.72
CA LYS A 295 -3.83 -22.16 21.68
C LYS A 295 -4.99 -22.99 21.12
N GLN A 296 -4.91 -23.46 19.87
CA GLN A 296 -5.94 -24.35 19.33
C GLN A 296 -5.68 -25.80 19.74
N SER A 297 -6.65 -26.43 20.41
CA SER A 297 -6.65 -27.88 20.63
C SER A 297 -7.02 -28.69 19.38
N SER A 298 -7.88 -28.13 18.51
CA SER A 298 -8.43 -28.83 17.34
C SER A 298 -8.45 -27.98 16.07
N TRP A 299 -8.25 -28.64 14.93
CA TRP A 299 -8.10 -28.01 13.61
C TRP A 299 -9.39 -27.99 12.81
N SER A 300 -10.27 -27.03 13.11
CA SER A 300 -11.45 -26.76 12.27
C SER A 300 -11.06 -26.18 10.89
N VAL A 301 -11.99 -26.20 9.93
CA VAL A 301 -11.79 -25.52 8.63
C VAL A 301 -11.67 -24.01 8.83
N PHE A 302 -12.46 -23.46 9.77
CA PHE A 302 -12.47 -22.05 10.11
C PHE A 302 -11.14 -21.56 10.69
N THR A 303 -10.57 -22.28 11.67
CA THR A 303 -9.27 -21.94 12.26
C THR A 303 -8.15 -21.93 11.21
N ARG A 304 -8.14 -22.90 10.30
CA ARG A 304 -7.19 -22.94 9.16
C ARG A 304 -7.34 -21.72 8.25
N PHE A 305 -8.58 -21.37 7.89
CA PHE A 305 -8.84 -20.20 7.04
C PHE A 305 -8.37 -18.91 7.69
N ILE A 306 -8.63 -18.71 8.98
CA ILE A 306 -8.17 -17.53 9.72
C ILE A 306 -6.65 -17.43 9.74
N ILE A 307 -5.95 -18.52 10.06
CA ILE A 307 -4.48 -18.52 10.12
C ILE A 307 -3.91 -18.15 8.74
N ILE A 308 -4.46 -18.73 7.66
CA ILE A 308 -4.08 -18.38 6.29
C ILE A 308 -4.37 -16.90 6.00
N ALA A 309 -5.53 -16.39 6.39
CA ALA A 309 -5.91 -15.00 6.19
C ALA A 309 -4.95 -14.05 6.93
N ILE A 310 -4.62 -14.32 8.20
CA ILE A 310 -3.71 -13.48 8.98
C ILE A 310 -2.28 -13.56 8.41
N LEU A 311 -1.79 -14.74 8.05
CA LEU A 311 -0.48 -14.90 7.40
C LEU A 311 -0.43 -14.23 6.02
N SER A 312 -1.55 -14.19 5.29
CA SER A 312 -1.60 -13.51 3.99
C SER A 312 -1.30 -12.01 4.13
N THR A 313 -1.71 -11.36 5.22
CA THR A 313 -1.38 -9.94 5.47
C THR A 313 0.13 -9.70 5.55
N PHE A 314 0.85 -10.63 6.18
CA PHE A 314 2.31 -10.60 6.22
C PHE A 314 2.95 -10.80 4.85
N CYS A 315 2.49 -11.80 4.10
CA CYS A 315 2.99 -12.06 2.75
C CYS A 315 2.74 -10.88 1.81
N LEU A 316 1.57 -10.25 1.89
CA LEU A 316 1.21 -9.07 1.08
C LEU A 316 2.11 -7.87 1.39
N THR A 317 2.35 -7.56 2.67
CA THR A 317 3.25 -6.46 3.04
C THR A 317 4.69 -6.72 2.59
N ASN A 318 5.22 -7.92 2.78
CA ASN A 318 6.55 -8.28 2.27
C ASN A 318 6.64 -8.22 0.74
N GLY A 319 5.60 -8.67 0.04
CA GLY A 319 5.51 -8.58 -1.42
C GLY A 319 5.55 -7.13 -1.91
N LEU A 320 4.85 -6.23 -1.21
CA LEU A 320 4.90 -4.79 -1.47
C LEU A 320 6.31 -4.23 -1.28
N TYR A 321 6.98 -4.53 -0.17
CA TYR A 321 8.35 -4.08 0.08
C TYR A 321 9.34 -4.59 -0.96
N SER A 322 9.20 -5.85 -1.39
CA SER A 322 10.01 -6.42 -2.45
C SER A 322 9.89 -5.60 -3.73
N ARG A 323 8.66 -5.23 -4.14
CA ARG A 323 8.44 -4.36 -5.31
C ARG A 323 9.03 -2.97 -5.14
N ILE A 324 8.79 -2.32 -3.99
CA ILE A 324 9.30 -0.99 -3.68
C ILE A 324 10.83 -0.95 -3.73
N SER A 325 11.49 -1.99 -3.22
CA SER A 325 12.96 -2.07 -3.13
C SER A 325 13.66 -2.04 -4.50
N ASN A 326 12.95 -2.30 -5.59
CA ASN A 326 13.49 -2.24 -6.94
C ASN A 326 13.75 -0.81 -7.43
N LEU A 327 12.96 0.17 -6.97
CA LEU A 327 13.09 1.58 -7.39
C LEU A 327 14.50 2.15 -7.12
N PRO A 328 15.03 2.09 -5.88
CA PRO A 328 16.40 2.53 -5.61
C PRO A 328 17.45 1.74 -6.40
N SER A 329 17.20 0.45 -6.68
CA SER A 329 18.14 -0.39 -7.43
C SER A 329 18.30 0.08 -8.88
N TYR A 330 17.22 0.49 -9.55
CA TYR A 330 17.31 1.07 -10.89
C TYR A 330 18.01 2.44 -10.86
N ASN A 331 17.71 3.29 -9.86
CA ASN A 331 18.40 4.57 -9.70
C ASN A 331 19.92 4.39 -9.56
N GLN A 332 20.36 3.44 -8.75
CA GLN A 332 21.78 3.10 -8.59
C GLN A 332 22.41 2.57 -9.88
N LYS A 333 21.69 1.76 -10.67
CA LYS A 333 22.16 1.29 -11.97
C LYS A 333 22.34 2.45 -12.96
N CYS A 334 21.39 3.39 -13.02
CA CYS A 334 21.52 4.60 -13.82
C CYS A 334 22.75 5.41 -13.41
N ALA A 335 22.94 5.66 -12.11
CA ALA A 335 24.10 6.37 -11.60
C ALA A 335 25.43 5.68 -11.98
N ARG A 336 25.51 4.35 -11.88
CA ARG A 336 26.69 3.57 -12.28
C ARG A 336 27.01 3.70 -13.77
N LEU A 337 26.00 3.63 -14.64
CA LEU A 337 26.21 3.82 -16.08
C LEU A 337 26.74 5.24 -16.40
N ILE A 338 26.18 6.26 -15.75
CA ILE A 338 26.66 7.63 -15.94
C ILE A 338 28.10 7.77 -15.42
N LEU A 339 28.44 7.19 -14.27
CA LEU A 339 29.82 7.18 -13.74
C LEU A 339 30.80 6.47 -14.66
N GLN A 340 30.46 5.27 -15.15
CA GLN A 340 31.30 4.54 -16.11
C GLN A 340 31.57 5.38 -17.35
N ARG A 341 30.57 6.13 -17.81
CA ARG A 341 30.71 7.04 -18.94
C ARG A 341 31.62 8.23 -18.63
N ILE A 342 31.51 8.82 -17.44
CA ILE A 342 32.45 9.87 -17.00
C ILE A 342 33.88 9.33 -17.00
N ALA A 343 34.10 8.14 -16.45
CA ALA A 343 35.43 7.52 -16.39
C ALA A 343 36.02 7.26 -17.79
N ARG A 344 35.23 6.71 -18.73
CA ARG A 344 35.68 6.48 -20.12
C ARG A 344 36.09 7.76 -20.83
N THR A 345 35.37 8.85 -20.57
CA THR A 345 35.62 10.15 -21.21
C THR A 345 36.85 10.83 -20.65
N GLN A 346 37.04 10.77 -19.33
CA GLN A 346 38.29 11.22 -18.70
C GLN A 346 39.48 10.44 -19.24
N TRP A 347 39.36 9.12 -19.39
CA TRP A 347 40.41 8.29 -19.98
C TRP A 347 40.73 8.67 -21.43
N SER A 348 39.71 8.82 -22.29
CA SER A 348 39.93 9.20 -23.70
C SER A 348 40.61 10.57 -23.83
N MET A 349 40.32 11.52 -22.92
CA MET A 349 40.99 12.83 -22.90
C MET A 349 42.46 12.77 -22.47
N VAL A 350 42.83 11.82 -21.61
CA VAL A 350 44.22 11.60 -21.21
C VAL A 350 45.01 10.99 -22.37
N VAL A 351 44.39 10.08 -23.12
CA VAL A 351 45.01 9.40 -24.27
C VAL A 351 45.12 10.33 -25.49
N ASP A 352 44.08 11.12 -25.82
CA ASP A 352 44.06 12.08 -26.93
C ASP A 352 44.65 13.45 -26.53
N SER A 353 45.95 13.46 -26.22
CA SER A 353 46.68 14.66 -25.82
C SER A 353 46.78 15.74 -26.92
N LYS A 354 46.48 15.42 -28.19
CA LYS A 354 46.67 16.31 -29.36
C LYS A 354 45.53 17.30 -29.67
N GLY A 355 44.41 17.27 -28.94
CA GLY A 355 43.25 18.15 -29.21
C GLY A 355 43.36 19.61 -28.73
N VAL A 356 42.70 20.54 -29.45
CA VAL A 356 42.69 22.01 -29.24
C VAL A 356 42.18 22.40 -27.84
N ARG A 357 42.88 23.32 -27.15
CA ARG A 357 42.62 23.78 -25.75
C ARG A 357 41.15 24.14 -25.38
N PRO A 358 40.33 24.84 -26.19
CA PRO A 358 38.98 25.23 -25.78
C PRO A 358 37.99 24.07 -25.70
N GLN A 359 38.15 23.02 -26.51
CA GLN A 359 37.32 21.82 -26.44
C GLN A 359 37.56 21.05 -25.14
N LYS A 360 38.82 20.93 -24.71
CA LYS A 360 39.19 20.28 -23.45
C LYS A 360 38.52 20.98 -22.24
N LEU A 361 38.63 22.30 -22.16
CA LEU A 361 38.07 23.10 -21.05
C LEU A 361 36.54 23.00 -20.95
N PHE A 362 35.86 22.95 -22.10
CA PHE A 362 34.42 22.74 -22.17
C PHE A 362 34.02 21.36 -21.64
N ILE A 363 34.75 20.31 -22.06
CA ILE A 363 34.43 18.96 -21.62
C ILE A 363 34.74 18.76 -20.12
N TYR A 364 35.78 19.41 -19.58
CA TYR A 364 36.04 19.43 -18.14
C TYR A 364 34.87 20.01 -17.35
N ARG A 365 34.35 21.19 -17.74
CA ARG A 365 33.18 21.79 -17.08
C ARG A 365 31.95 20.89 -17.13
N TYR A 366 31.74 20.22 -18.25
CA TYR A 366 30.65 19.27 -18.44
C TYR A 366 30.80 18.02 -17.56
N SER A 367 32.00 17.45 -17.51
CA SER A 367 32.34 16.28 -16.68
C SER A 367 32.16 16.58 -15.19
N ILE A 368 32.59 17.76 -14.73
CA ILE A 368 32.38 18.23 -13.36
C ILE A 368 30.88 18.34 -13.04
N LYS A 369 30.10 19.00 -13.90
CA LYS A 369 28.64 19.14 -13.69
C LYS A 369 27.94 17.78 -13.66
N LEU A 370 28.33 16.86 -14.54
CA LEU A 370 27.76 15.52 -14.59
C LEU A 370 28.15 14.70 -13.35
N SER A 371 29.39 14.81 -12.89
CA SER A 371 29.87 14.17 -11.66
C SER A 371 29.10 14.66 -10.44
N LEU A 372 28.91 15.98 -10.29
CA LEU A 372 28.06 16.55 -9.24
C LEU A 372 26.61 16.06 -9.32
N PHE A 373 26.06 15.96 -10.53
CA PHE A 373 24.74 15.39 -10.74
C PHE A 373 24.66 13.93 -10.31
N VAL A 374 25.65 13.09 -10.65
CA VAL A 374 25.65 11.69 -10.22
C VAL A 374 25.84 11.57 -8.71
N GLN A 375 26.71 12.36 -8.09
CA GLN A 375 26.83 12.41 -6.63
C GLN A 375 25.47 12.75 -5.99
N THR A 376 24.73 13.68 -6.59
CA THR A 376 23.36 14.01 -6.16
C THR A 376 22.41 12.83 -6.36
N MET A 377 22.48 12.12 -7.51
CA MET A 377 21.67 10.92 -7.78
C MET A 377 21.98 9.74 -6.86
N THR A 378 23.23 9.58 -6.41
CA THR A 378 23.61 8.50 -5.48
C THR A 378 23.22 8.84 -4.05
N ASN A 379 23.28 10.11 -3.69
CA ASN A 379 22.97 10.58 -2.34
C ASN A 379 21.47 10.86 -2.16
N ASN A 380 20.72 11.05 -3.24
CA ASN A 380 19.28 11.22 -3.14
C ASN A 380 18.60 9.90 -2.74
N GLN A 381 17.61 10.00 -1.87
CA GLN A 381 16.78 8.87 -1.49
C GLN A 381 15.68 8.65 -2.54
N PHE A 382 16.07 8.22 -3.75
CA PHE A 382 15.12 7.93 -4.83
C PHE A 382 14.34 6.64 -4.52
N GLY A 383 13.13 6.79 -3.98
CA GLY A 383 12.25 5.67 -3.62
C GLY A 383 11.31 6.03 -2.49
N PHE A 384 10.87 5.01 -1.75
CA PHE A 384 9.93 5.17 -0.64
C PHE A 384 10.59 4.89 0.71
N THR A 385 10.11 5.57 1.75
CA THR A 385 10.47 5.33 3.15
C THR A 385 9.32 4.63 3.87
N CYS A 386 9.61 3.87 4.92
CA CYS A 386 8.59 3.39 5.86
C CYS A 386 8.51 4.39 7.02
N GLY A 387 7.53 5.29 6.97
CA GLY A 387 7.41 6.43 7.87
C GLY A 387 8.70 7.27 7.91
N ARG A 388 9.14 7.59 9.13
CA ARG A 388 10.45 8.21 9.41
C ARG A 388 11.52 7.19 9.83
N VAL A 389 11.22 5.89 9.75
CA VAL A 389 12.04 4.84 10.37
C VAL A 389 13.21 4.46 9.48
N PHE A 390 12.94 4.10 8.22
CA PHE A 390 14.00 3.70 7.29
C PHE A 390 13.60 3.90 5.82
N PHE A 391 14.62 4.00 4.96
CA PHE A 391 14.49 4.00 3.51
C PHE A 391 14.50 2.57 2.97
N ILE A 392 13.56 2.26 2.06
CA ILE A 392 13.31 0.89 1.61
C ILE A 392 14.28 0.54 0.49
N THR A 393 15.38 -0.12 0.83
CA THR A 393 16.34 -0.70 -0.12
C THR A 393 16.23 -2.22 -0.15
N LYS A 394 16.82 -2.87 -1.17
CA LYS A 394 16.88 -4.35 -1.23
C LYS A 394 17.51 -4.95 0.02
N PHE A 395 18.59 -4.34 0.51
CA PHE A 395 19.26 -4.79 1.74
C PHE A 395 18.35 -4.65 2.96
N ARG A 396 17.70 -3.50 3.15
CA ARG A 396 16.77 -3.29 4.28
C ARG A 396 15.57 -4.22 4.21
N TYR A 397 15.05 -4.49 3.01
CA TYR A 397 13.99 -5.47 2.80
C TYR A 397 14.41 -6.88 3.26
N ILE A 398 15.58 -7.37 2.84
CA ILE A 398 16.10 -8.68 3.26
C ILE A 398 16.31 -8.70 4.79
N GLN A 399 16.88 -7.63 5.35
CA GLN A 399 17.07 -7.50 6.79
C GLN A 399 15.73 -7.61 7.54
N LEU A 400 14.70 -6.89 7.11
CA LEU A 400 13.36 -6.94 7.69
C LEU A 400 12.76 -8.34 7.58
N PHE A 401 12.89 -8.98 6.42
CA PHE A 401 12.40 -10.34 6.23
C PHE A 401 13.03 -11.32 7.23
N ILE A 402 14.36 -11.26 7.40
CA ILE A 402 15.09 -12.09 8.37
C ILE A 402 14.66 -11.77 9.81
N MET A 403 14.54 -10.48 10.16
CA MET A 403 14.08 -10.08 11.50
C MET A 403 12.66 -10.58 11.80
N ASN A 404 11.78 -10.58 10.79
CA ASN A 404 10.42 -11.08 10.92
C ASN A 404 10.40 -12.59 11.16
N PHE A 405 11.25 -13.32 10.44
CA PHE A 405 11.43 -14.76 10.65
C PHE A 405 11.96 -15.09 12.06
N ILE A 406 12.97 -14.34 12.54
CA ILE A 406 13.49 -14.48 13.91
C ILE A 406 12.41 -14.17 14.94
N LEU A 407 11.59 -13.14 14.70
CA LEU A 407 10.48 -12.79 15.59
C LEU A 407 9.47 -13.93 15.67
N ILE A 408 9.07 -14.52 14.53
CA ILE A 408 8.19 -15.69 14.49
C ILE A 408 8.78 -16.84 15.30
N LEU A 409 10.06 -17.16 15.10
CA LEU A 409 10.74 -18.23 15.84
C LEU A 409 10.78 -17.97 17.35
N LYS A 410 11.06 -16.73 17.77
CA LYS A 410 11.08 -16.36 19.19
C LYS A 410 9.70 -16.49 19.84
N PHE A 411 8.65 -16.06 19.14
CA PHE A 411 7.29 -16.22 19.64
C PHE A 411 6.88 -17.69 19.70
N TYR A 412 7.12 -18.44 18.62
CA TYR A 412 6.86 -19.87 18.58
C TYR A 412 7.56 -20.63 19.72
N LYS A 413 8.86 -20.36 19.95
CA LYS A 413 9.61 -20.95 21.06
C LYS A 413 9.05 -20.56 22.43
N LYS A 414 8.50 -19.36 22.61
CA LYS A 414 7.97 -18.94 23.91
C LYS A 414 6.54 -19.45 24.18
N THR A 415 5.77 -19.71 23.12
CA THR A 415 4.37 -20.11 23.22
C THR A 415 4.16 -21.62 23.14
N CYS A 416 5.05 -22.34 22.45
CA CYS A 416 4.91 -23.78 22.18
C CYS A 416 5.96 -24.66 22.89
N LEU A 417 7.10 -24.11 23.31
CA LEU A 417 8.06 -24.74 24.22
C LEU A 417 7.95 -24.04 25.58
#